data_AF-A0A6L7NDG9-F1
#
_entry.id   AF-A0A6L7NDG9-F1
#
_cell.length_a   1.000
_cell.length_b   1.000
_cell.length_c   1.000
_cell.angle_alpha   90.00
_cell.angle_beta   90.00
_cell.angle_gamma   90.00
#
_symmetry.space_group_name_H-M   'P 1'
#
loop_
_entity.id
_entity.type
_entity.pdbx_description
1 polymer ?
#
loop_
_entity_poly.entity_id
_entity_poly.type
_entity_poly.pdbx_seq_one_letter_code
_entity_poly.pdbx_strand_id
1 'polypeptide(L)' 'MFLSLLCVESDDLPERMLVVGDPDRALRAASRLEGATEIGRFREYVTLVGHHRGTRVGVSSHGV' A
#
# COMPACT_ATOMS: atom_id res chain seq x y z
N MET A 1 3.25 15.05 4.84
CA MET A 1 1.85 15.53 4.92
C MET A 1 1.01 14.32 5.28
N PHE A 2 0.26 14.41 6.37
CA PHE A 2 -0.57 13.29 6.81
C PHE A 2 -1.80 13.08 5.91
N LEU A 3 -1.94 11.88 5.37
CA LEU A 3 -3.06 11.48 4.51
C LEU A 3 -4.13 10.79 5.36
N SER A 4 -5.13 11.55 5.78
CA SER A 4 -6.12 11.13 6.78
C SER A 4 -6.96 9.90 6.42
N LEU A 5 -7.20 9.63 5.14
CA LEU A 5 -7.94 8.43 4.71
C LEU A 5 -7.07 7.17 4.69
N LEU A 6 -5.77 7.31 4.46
CA LEU A 6 -4.83 6.18 4.44
C LEU A 6 -4.20 5.93 5.81
N CYS A 7 -4.21 6.94 6.70
CA CYS A 7 -3.44 6.99 7.94
C CYS A 7 -1.92 6.83 7.72
N VAL A 8 -1.38 7.56 6.72
CA VAL A 8 0.01 7.45 6.25
C VAL A 8 0.62 8.84 6.07
N GLU A 9 1.90 9.02 6.40
CA GLU A 9 2.65 10.21 5.97
C GLU A 9 3.01 10.11 4.48
N SER A 10 2.78 11.19 3.72
CA SER A 10 3.08 11.22 2.28
C SER A 10 4.49 10.77 1.92
N ASP A 11 5.46 11.02 2.80
CA ASP A 11 6.88 10.76 2.57
C ASP A 11 7.22 9.27 2.69
N ASP A 12 6.33 8.48 3.32
CA ASP A 12 6.45 7.03 3.41
C ASP A 12 6.00 6.34 2.10
N LEU A 13 5.23 7.03 1.25
CA LEU A 13 4.74 6.48 -0.01
C LEU A 13 5.84 6.48 -1.09
N PRO A 14 6.03 5.36 -1.81
CA PRO A 14 6.88 5.35 -2.99
C PRO A 14 6.21 6.05 -4.17
N GLU A 15 7.02 6.45 -5.14
CA GLU A 15 6.56 7.06 -6.40
C GLU A 15 5.63 6.14 -7.21
N ARG A 16 5.78 4.81 -7.05
CA ARG A 16 5.02 3.79 -7.80
C ARG A 16 4.03 3.08 -6.89
N MET A 17 2.74 3.29 -7.15
CA MET A 17 1.63 2.68 -6.42
C MET A 17 0.78 1.81 -7.35
N LEU A 18 0.49 0.58 -6.92
CA LEU A 18 -0.56 -0.27 -7.48
C LEU A 18 -1.82 -0.11 -6.63
N VAL A 19 -2.97 0.07 -7.27
CA VAL A 19 -4.24 0.23 -6.56
C VAL A 19 -5.21 -0.90 -6.90
N VAL A 20 -6.01 -1.32 -5.92
CA VAL A 20 -7.00 -2.40 -6.05
C VAL A 20 -8.26 -2.06 -5.25
N GLY A 21 -9.43 -2.59 -5.62
CA GLY A 21 -10.64 -2.31 -4.84
C GLY A 21 -10.66 -3.01 -3.48
N ASP A 22 -10.47 -4.33 -3.51
CA ASP A 22 -10.59 -5.23 -2.35
C ASP A 22 -9.34 -5.19 -1.43
N PRO A 23 -9.47 -4.92 -0.12
CA PRO A 23 -8.38 -4.97 0.85
C PRO A 23 -7.60 -6.30 0.86
N ASP A 24 -8.29 -7.42 0.70
CA ASP A 24 -7.62 -8.73 0.66
C ASP A 24 -6.80 -8.89 -0.63
N ARG A 25 -7.20 -8.21 -1.71
CA ARG A 25 -6.40 -8.14 -2.93
C ARG A 25 -5.13 -7.33 -2.72
N ALA A 26 -5.16 -6.29 -1.89
CA ALA A 26 -3.95 -5.54 -1.56
C ALA A 26 -2.95 -6.43 -0.81
N LEU A 27 -3.42 -7.21 0.16
CA LEU A 27 -2.60 -8.21 0.88
C LEU A 27 -2.03 -9.28 -0.05
N ARG A 28 -2.86 -9.85 -0.95
CA ARG A 28 -2.42 -10.85 -1.95
C ARG A 28 -1.41 -10.30 -2.97
N ALA A 29 -1.50 -9.02 -3.32
CA ALA A 29 -0.54 -8.39 -4.22
C ALA A 29 0.76 -8.07 -3.47
N ALA A 30 0.68 -7.56 -2.24
CA ALA A 30 1.83 -7.24 -1.40
C ALA A 30 2.64 -8.49 -1.01
N SER A 31 2.04 -9.68 -0.93
CA SER A 31 2.77 -10.93 -0.68
C SER A 31 3.79 -11.31 -1.77
N ARG A 32 3.76 -10.62 -2.93
CA ARG A 32 4.74 -10.76 -4.02
C ARG A 32 5.88 -9.73 -3.92
N LEU A 33 5.88 -8.88 -2.89
CA LEU A 33 6.93 -7.91 -2.64
C LEU A 33 7.94 -8.46 -1.64
N GLU A 34 9.20 -8.12 -1.84
CA GLU A 34 10.27 -8.34 -0.88
C GLU A 34 10.15 -7.30 0.25
N GLY A 35 10.13 -7.77 1.50
CA GLY A 35 10.05 -6.90 2.69
C GLY A 35 8.76 -6.10 2.78
N ALA A 36 7.62 -6.70 2.39
CA ALA A 36 6.32 -6.05 2.46
C ALA A 36 5.94 -5.67 3.90
N THR A 37 5.58 -4.41 4.11
CA THR A 37 5.15 -3.86 5.41
C THR A 37 3.88 -3.04 5.22
N GLU A 38 2.88 -3.28 6.08
CA GLU A 38 1.70 -2.42 6.18
C GLU A 38 2.08 -1.11 6.89
N ILE A 39 1.77 0.02 6.25
CA ILE A 39 2.08 1.36 6.80
C ILE A 39 0.82 2.15 7.13
N GLY A 40 -0.35 1.67 6.71
CA GLY A 40 -1.62 2.31 7.03
C GLY A 40 -2.80 1.39 6.78
N ARG A 41 -3.77 1.45 7.70
CA ARG A 41 -5.05 0.75 7.60
C ARG A 41 -6.14 1.60 8.22
N PHE A 42 -7.09 2.00 7.40
CA PHE A 42 -8.28 2.71 7.86
C PHE A 42 -9.45 2.44 6.92
N ARG A 43 -10.59 2.03 7.47
CA ARG A 43 -11.77 1.61 6.69
C ARG A 43 -11.38 0.57 5.61
N GLU A 44 -11.73 0.82 4.35
CA GLU A 44 -11.40 0.01 3.19
C GLU A 44 -9.97 0.24 2.64
N TYR A 45 -9.22 1.19 3.18
CA TYR A 45 -7.87 1.54 2.71
C TYR A 45 -6.82 0.76 3.50
N VAL A 46 -6.14 -0.16 2.81
CA VAL A 46 -4.99 -0.92 3.33
C VAL A 46 -3.81 -0.59 2.45
N THR A 47 -2.78 0.03 3.02
CA THR A 47 -1.58 0.47 2.29
C THR A 47 -0.36 -0.29 2.77
N LEU A 48 0.31 -0.96 1.83
CA LEU A 48 1.55 -1.69 2.06
C LEU A 48 2.65 -1.16 1.14
N VAL A 49 3.90 -1.23 1.60
CA VAL A 49 5.09 -0.90 0.82
C VAL A 49 6.08 -2.06 0.86
N GLY A 50 6.88 -2.19 -0.18
CA GLY A 50 7.93 -3.20 -0.27
C GLY A 50 8.77 -3.00 -1.53
N HIS A 51 9.50 -4.03 -1.95
CA HIS A 51 10.31 -3.98 -3.16
C HIS A 51 9.84 -5.02 -4.18
N HIS A 52 9.75 -4.61 -5.44
CA HIS A 52 9.56 -5.52 -6.56
C HIS A 52 10.75 -5.40 -7.50
N ARG A 53 11.56 -6.47 -7.63
CA ARG A 53 12.76 -6.50 -8.47
C ARG A 53 13.69 -5.30 -8.19
N GLY A 54 13.96 -5.04 -6.91
CA GLY A 54 14.80 -3.92 -6.45
C GLY A 54 14.16 -2.53 -6.51
N THR A 55 12.96 -2.37 -7.05
CA THR A 55 12.26 -1.08 -7.08
C THR A 55 11.30 -0.97 -5.90
N ARG A 56 11.40 0.12 -5.12
CA ARG A 56 10.44 0.40 -4.03
C ARG A 56 9.06 0.73 -4.64
N VAL A 57 8.04 -0.01 -4.23
CA VAL A 57 6.66 0.10 -4.73
C VAL A 57 5.68 -0.03 -3.57
N GLY A 58 4.45 0.45 -3.77
CA GLY A 58 3.37 0.29 -2.80
C GLY A 58 2.12 -0.29 -3.43
N VAL A 59 1.26 -0.86 -2.58
CA VAL A 59 -0.07 -1.37 -2.93
C VAL A 59 -1.07 -0.75 -1.98
N SER A 60 -2.17 -0.19 -2.49
CA SER A 60 -3.24 0.37 -1.65
C SER A 60 -4.62 -0.08 -2.12
N SER A 61 -5.52 -0.43 -1.19
CA SER A 61 -6.93 -0.68 -1.52
C SER A 61 -7.77 0.60 -1.52
N HIS A 62 -8.83 0.66 -2.33
CA HIS A 62 -9.67 1.85 -2.49
C HIS A 62 -11.19 1.62 -2.37
N GLY A 63 -11.64 0.39 -2.09
CA GLY A 63 -13.07 0.08 -2.06
C GLY A 63 -13.71 -0.01 -3.45
N VAL A 64 -15.05 0.05 -3.49
CA VAL A 64 -15.87 0.06 -4.72
C VAL A 64 -16.12 1.48 -5.18
#